data_AF-A0A058ZWC4-F1
#
_entry.id   AF-A0A058ZWC4-F1
#
_cell.length_a   1.000
_cell.length_b   1.000
_cell.length_c   1.000
_cell.angle_alpha   90.00
_cell.angle_beta   90.00
_cell.angle_gamma   90.00
#
_symmetry.space_group_name_H-M   'P 1'
#
loop_
_entity.id
_entity.type
_entity.pdbx_description
1 polymer ?
#
loop_
_entity_poly.entity_id
_entity_poly.type
_entity_poly.pdbx_seq_one_letter_code
_entity_poly.pdbx_strand_id
1 'polypeptide(L)'
;IAATVIAAMAYQAGLNPPGGVWDDDKEVNGTIVYYAGTSIMAANYPDRYPKFWKYNTVSFLASLSTIFLLMSGLPKGKKVLTWILMATMWVTITFMALTYLESMVAILYAGQYPEDVMQIARVVRTSTYVWISIVAIVFLVHTIRFLAFVLRNVKNPRKLKKQISGCR
;
A
#
# COMPACT_ATOMS: atom_id res chain seq x y z
N ILE A 1 -5.02 15.10 0.14
CA ILE A 1 -3.56 15.16 0.38
C ILE A 1 -2.97 13.78 0.60
N ALA A 2 -3.39 13.00 1.60
CA ALA A 2 -2.83 11.65 1.81
C ALA A 2 -2.91 10.76 0.54
N ALA A 3 -4.06 10.67 -0.12
CA ALA A 3 -4.21 9.84 -1.32
C ALA A 3 -3.33 10.31 -2.50
N THR A 4 -3.17 11.63 -2.68
CA THR A 4 -2.32 12.18 -3.75
C THR A 4 -0.84 11.93 -3.48
N VAL A 5 -0.40 12.03 -2.22
CA VAL A 5 0.98 11.70 -1.82
C VAL A 5 1.27 10.22 -2.02
N ILE A 6 0.37 9.33 -1.57
CA ILE A 6 0.58 7.88 -1.72
C ILE A 6 0.56 7.47 -3.19
N ALA A 7 -0.34 8.04 -4.00
CA ALA A 7 -0.35 7.81 -5.45
C ALA A 7 0.97 8.24 -6.10
N ALA A 8 1.50 9.41 -5.74
CA ALA A 8 2.79 9.89 -6.24
C ALA A 8 3.93 8.96 -5.81
N MET A 9 3.99 8.55 -4.55
CA MET A 9 5.00 7.63 -4.04
C MET A 9 4.95 6.27 -4.76
N ALA A 10 3.76 5.70 -4.96
CA ALA A 10 3.58 4.44 -5.67
C ALA A 10 3.98 4.55 -7.15
N TYR A 11 3.67 5.68 -7.78
CA TYR A 11 4.10 5.97 -9.16
C TYR A 11 5.62 6.03 -9.25
N GLN A 12 6.27 6.78 -8.35
CA GLN A 12 7.74 6.89 -8.31
C GLN A 12 8.40 5.53 -8.05
N ALA A 13 7.88 4.73 -7.11
CA ALA A 13 8.39 3.40 -6.82
C ALA A 13 8.19 2.40 -7.97
N GLY A 14 7.13 2.58 -8.77
CA GLY A 14 6.89 1.76 -9.96
C GLY A 14 7.88 2.05 -11.09
N LEU A 15 8.22 3.32 -11.31
CA LEU A 15 9.22 3.72 -12.31
C LEU A 15 10.64 3.39 -11.88
N ASN A 16 10.93 3.56 -10.59
CA ASN A 16 12.24 3.32 -10.00
C ASN A 16 12.10 2.22 -8.96
N PRO A 17 12.12 0.93 -9.38
CA PRO A 17 11.97 -0.18 -8.46
C PRO A 17 13.11 -0.19 -7.43
N PRO A 18 12.91 -0.84 -6.28
CA PRO A 18 13.92 -0.97 -5.24
C PRO A 18 15.21 -1.57 -5.80
N GLY A 19 16.35 -0.90 -5.58
CA GLY A 19 17.62 -1.31 -6.17
C GLY A 19 17.86 -0.80 -7.61
N GLY A 20 16.89 -0.10 -8.20
CA GLY A 20 17.03 0.56 -9.49
C GLY A 20 16.84 -0.36 -10.70
N VAL A 21 17.20 0.19 -11.86
CA VAL A 21 17.26 -0.52 -13.14
C VAL A 21 18.72 -0.60 -13.58
N TRP A 22 19.03 -1.55 -14.45
CA TRP A 22 20.36 -1.62 -15.06
C TRP A 22 20.61 -0.40 -15.96
N ASP A 23 21.72 0.28 -15.77
CA ASP A 23 22.08 1.47 -16.56
C ASP A 23 22.52 1.10 -17.99
N ASP A 24 23.25 -0.02 -18.13
CA ASP A 24 23.78 -0.53 -19.39
C ASP A 24 23.38 -2.00 -19.62
N ASP A 25 23.47 -2.44 -20.88
CA ASP A 25 23.32 -3.85 -21.24
C ASP A 25 24.42 -4.70 -20.58
N LYS A 26 24.01 -5.76 -19.88
CA LYS A 26 24.94 -6.70 -19.25
C LYS A 26 25.14 -7.92 -20.13
N GLU A 27 26.33 -8.01 -20.70
CA GLU A 27 26.74 -9.12 -21.56
C GLU A 27 27.56 -10.16 -20.79
N VAL A 28 27.28 -11.44 -21.03
CA VAL A 28 28.08 -12.57 -20.55
C VAL A 28 28.36 -13.49 -21.75
N ASN A 29 29.63 -13.69 -22.08
CA ASN A 29 30.09 -14.55 -23.19
C ASN A 29 29.47 -14.22 -24.56
N GLY A 30 29.38 -12.95 -24.97
CA GLY A 30 28.80 -12.61 -26.28
C GLY A 30 27.27 -12.45 -26.27
N THR A 31 26.60 -12.73 -25.15
CA THR A 31 25.14 -12.75 -25.05
C THR A 31 24.65 -11.76 -24.00
N ILE A 32 23.69 -10.91 -24.39
CA ILE A 32 23.03 -9.97 -23.47
C ILE A 32 22.15 -10.77 -22.50
N VAL A 33 22.45 -10.67 -21.20
CA VAL A 33 21.69 -11.31 -20.11
C VAL A 33 20.65 -10.37 -19.53
N TYR A 34 20.96 -9.07 -19.46
CA TYR A 34 20.04 -8.02 -19.03
C TYR A 34 20.15 -6.82 -19.95
N TYR A 35 19.01 -6.26 -20.33
CA TYR A 35 18.95 -5.02 -21.08
C TYR A 35 18.94 -3.82 -20.13
N ALA A 36 19.51 -2.70 -20.58
CA ALA A 36 19.36 -1.42 -19.91
C ALA A 36 17.87 -1.11 -19.66
N GLY A 37 17.56 -0.55 -18.49
CA GLY A 37 16.20 -0.27 -18.04
C GLY A 37 15.46 -1.49 -17.45
N THR A 38 16.04 -2.70 -17.44
CA THR A 38 15.43 -3.83 -16.73
C THR A 38 15.64 -3.72 -15.22
N SER A 39 14.63 -4.10 -14.44
CA SER A 39 14.66 -4.00 -12.97
C SER A 39 15.73 -4.91 -12.35
N ILE A 40 16.62 -4.35 -11.54
CA ILE A 40 17.63 -5.10 -10.79
C ILE A 40 16.95 -6.02 -9.76
N MET A 41 15.84 -5.57 -9.16
CA MET A 41 15.03 -6.40 -8.25
C MET A 41 14.44 -7.63 -8.94
N ALA A 42 14.07 -7.53 -10.23
CA ALA A 42 13.55 -8.66 -10.98
C ALA A 42 14.62 -9.74 -11.19
N ALA A 43 15.86 -9.33 -11.44
CA ALA A 43 17.00 -10.21 -11.61
C ALA A 43 17.39 -10.92 -10.30
N ASN A 44 17.47 -10.15 -9.20
CA ASN A 44 17.96 -10.66 -7.91
C ASN A 44 16.86 -11.36 -7.07
N TYR A 45 15.59 -11.00 -7.26
CA TYR A 45 14.45 -11.52 -6.46
C TYR A 45 13.24 -11.86 -7.32
N PRO A 46 13.30 -12.90 -8.16
CA PRO A 46 12.20 -13.27 -9.03
C PRO A 46 10.90 -13.59 -8.27
N ASP A 47 10.98 -14.07 -7.03
CA ASP A 47 9.79 -14.39 -6.21
C ASP A 47 9.16 -13.19 -5.50
N ARG A 48 9.95 -12.13 -5.23
CA ARG A 48 9.49 -10.94 -4.50
C ARG A 48 9.10 -9.80 -5.42
N TYR A 49 9.77 -9.69 -6.57
CA TYR A 49 9.48 -8.68 -7.57
C TYR A 49 7.98 -8.65 -7.98
N PRO A 50 7.31 -9.79 -8.24
CA PRO A 50 5.87 -9.80 -8.51
C PRO A 50 5.02 -9.35 -7.30
N LYS A 51 5.46 -9.64 -6.07
CA LYS A 51 4.74 -9.21 -4.85
C LYS A 51 4.83 -7.70 -4.68
N PHE A 52 6.02 -7.13 -4.85
CA PHE A 52 6.24 -5.69 -4.86
C PHE A 52 5.30 -4.99 -5.86
N TRP A 53 5.28 -5.43 -7.12
CA TRP A 53 4.40 -4.85 -8.14
C TRP A 53 2.92 -4.99 -7.81
N LYS A 54 2.50 -6.15 -7.32
CA LYS A 54 1.10 -6.37 -6.89
C LYS A 54 0.72 -5.39 -5.78
N TYR A 55 1.52 -5.30 -4.73
CA TYR A 55 1.20 -4.44 -3.59
C TYR A 55 1.24 -2.95 -3.97
N ASN A 56 2.23 -2.55 -4.77
CA ASN A 56 2.38 -1.18 -5.24
C ASN A 56 1.18 -0.76 -6.08
N THR A 57 0.79 -1.58 -7.06
CA THR A 57 -0.35 -1.32 -7.95
C THR A 57 -1.66 -1.25 -7.17
N VAL A 58 -1.90 -2.14 -6.21
CA VAL A 58 -3.12 -2.08 -5.37
C VAL A 58 -3.16 -0.77 -4.58
N SER A 59 -2.06 -0.35 -3.97
CA SER A 59 -1.99 0.91 -3.22
C SER A 59 -2.20 2.14 -4.12
N PHE A 60 -1.67 2.10 -5.35
CA PHE A 60 -1.84 3.16 -6.34
C PHE A 60 -3.29 3.28 -6.79
N LEU A 61 -3.92 2.17 -7.19
CA LEU A 61 -5.31 2.16 -7.64
C LEU A 61 -6.29 2.51 -6.53
N ALA A 62 -6.04 2.06 -5.30
CA ALA A 62 -6.85 2.46 -4.14
C ALA A 62 -6.73 3.97 -3.84
N SER A 63 -5.53 4.54 -4.03
CA SER A 63 -5.30 5.98 -3.92
C SER A 63 -6.03 6.76 -5.01
N LEU A 64 -5.93 6.34 -6.28
CA LEU A 64 -6.64 6.96 -7.40
C LEU A 64 -8.16 6.88 -7.23
N SER A 65 -8.67 5.74 -6.77
CA SER A 65 -10.09 5.57 -6.46
C SER A 65 -10.55 6.55 -5.39
N THR A 66 -9.74 6.73 -4.34
CA THR A 66 -10.02 7.70 -3.27
C THR A 66 -10.03 9.13 -3.80
N ILE A 67 -9.08 9.50 -4.66
CA ILE A 67 -9.05 10.82 -5.32
C ILE A 67 -10.29 11.02 -6.18
N PHE A 68 -10.63 10.04 -7.02
CA PHE A 68 -11.79 10.09 -7.90
C PHE A 68 -13.11 10.27 -7.11
N LEU A 69 -13.29 9.50 -6.03
CA LEU A 69 -14.45 9.62 -5.14
C LEU A 69 -14.52 10.99 -4.45
N LEU A 70 -13.38 11.56 -4.06
CA LEU A 70 -13.32 12.90 -3.48
C LEU A 70 -13.62 14.01 -4.49
N MET A 71 -13.24 13.81 -5.76
CA MET A 71 -13.45 14.75 -6.86
C MET A 71 -14.85 14.65 -7.46
N SER A 72 -15.54 13.51 -7.35
CA SER A 72 -16.88 13.28 -7.90
C SER A 72 -18.00 14.14 -7.27
N GLY A 73 -17.67 15.04 -6.33
CA GLY A 73 -18.63 15.96 -5.72
C GLY A 73 -19.72 15.27 -4.90
N LEU A 74 -19.58 13.98 -4.60
CA LEU A 74 -20.56 13.23 -3.83
C LEU A 74 -20.69 13.84 -2.42
N PRO A 75 -21.91 13.92 -1.84
CA PRO A 75 -22.11 14.53 -0.53
C PRO A 75 -21.32 13.79 0.56
N LYS A 76 -20.22 14.39 1.03
CA LYS A 76 -19.30 13.85 2.05
C LYS A 76 -19.97 13.58 3.40
N GLY A 77 -21.19 14.10 3.61
CA GLY A 77 -22.01 13.86 4.81
C GLY A 77 -22.77 12.52 4.81
N LYS A 78 -22.80 11.76 3.70
CA LYS A 78 -23.39 10.43 3.71
C LYS A 78 -22.45 9.47 4.44
N LYS A 79 -22.88 8.95 5.60
CA LYS A 79 -22.13 7.98 6.42
C LYS A 79 -21.46 6.88 5.57
N VAL A 80 -22.18 6.36 4.57
CA VAL A 80 -21.69 5.31 3.65
C VAL A 80 -20.46 5.75 2.86
N LEU A 81 -20.45 6.97 2.29
CA LEU A 81 -19.31 7.47 1.53
C LEU A 81 -18.08 7.65 2.42
N THR A 82 -18.26 8.14 3.65
CA THR A 82 -17.18 8.24 4.64
C THR A 82 -16.60 6.86 4.97
N TRP A 83 -17.45 5.84 5.16
CA TRP A 83 -17.01 4.46 5.38
C TRP A 83 -16.24 3.89 4.18
N ILE A 84 -16.69 4.16 2.94
CA ILE A 84 -15.97 3.75 1.72
C ILE A 84 -14.60 4.42 1.67
N LEU A 85 -14.51 5.74 1.86
CA LEU A 85 -13.24 6.47 1.84
C LEU A 85 -12.29 6.01 2.95
N MET A 86 -12.81 5.68 4.13
CA MET A 86 -12.00 5.09 5.19
C MET A 86 -11.49 3.70 4.79
N ALA A 87 -12.35 2.85 4.23
CA ALA A 87 -11.96 1.51 3.79
C ALA A 87 -10.87 1.56 2.69
N THR A 88 -11.03 2.43 1.68
CA THR A 88 -10.01 2.59 0.64
C THR A 88 -8.69 3.14 1.19
N MET A 89 -8.73 4.01 2.20
CA MET A 89 -7.52 4.47 2.90
C MET A 89 -6.81 3.34 3.67
N TRP A 90 -7.55 2.50 4.40
CA TRP A 90 -6.95 1.35 5.10
C TRP A 90 -6.27 0.37 4.15
N VAL A 91 -6.93 0.06 3.03
CA VAL A 91 -6.34 -0.75 1.95
C VAL A 91 -5.07 -0.08 1.45
N THR A 92 -5.14 1.19 1.09
CA THR A 92 -4.01 1.97 0.57
C THR A 92 -2.79 1.91 1.51
N ILE A 93 -2.99 2.22 2.80
CA ILE A 93 -1.92 2.26 3.80
C ILE A 93 -1.30 0.87 4.01
N THR A 94 -2.12 -0.16 4.11
CA THR A 94 -1.65 -1.54 4.35
C THR A 94 -0.82 -2.03 3.17
N PHE A 95 -1.32 -1.87 1.94
CA PHE A 95 -0.62 -2.31 0.75
C PHE A 95 0.65 -1.50 0.49
N MET A 96 0.64 -0.18 0.75
CA MET A 96 1.85 0.65 0.67
C MET A 96 2.92 0.19 1.68
N ALA A 97 2.53 -0.17 2.90
CA ALA A 97 3.47 -0.70 3.89
C ALA A 97 4.05 -2.07 3.50
N LEU A 98 3.24 -2.94 2.89
CA LEU A 98 3.71 -4.22 2.34
C LEU A 98 4.67 -4.02 1.15
N THR A 99 4.37 -3.06 0.26
CA THR A 99 5.29 -2.66 -0.82
C THR A 99 6.65 -2.25 -0.25
N TYR A 100 6.64 -1.36 0.75
CA TYR A 100 7.86 -0.90 1.40
C TYR A 100 8.66 -2.04 2.05
N LEU A 101 7.99 -3.02 2.67
CA LEU A 101 8.66 -4.20 3.20
C LEU A 101 9.35 -5.02 2.11
N GLU A 102 8.68 -5.29 0.99
CA GLU A 102 9.30 -6.03 -0.12
C GLU A 102 10.47 -5.24 -0.73
N SER A 103 10.35 -3.91 -0.81
CA SER A 103 11.45 -3.03 -1.22
C SER A 103 12.66 -3.12 -0.31
N MET A 104 12.46 -3.02 0.99
CA MET A 104 13.53 -3.08 1.98
C MET A 104 14.23 -4.44 1.98
N VAL A 105 13.46 -5.52 1.84
CA VAL A 105 14.06 -6.86 1.77
C VAL A 105 14.85 -7.06 0.48
N ALA A 106 14.37 -6.54 -0.65
CA ALA A 106 15.11 -6.58 -1.90
C ALA A 106 16.44 -5.82 -1.82
N ILE A 107 16.44 -4.62 -1.23
CA ILE A 107 17.67 -3.84 -1.02
C ILE A 107 18.62 -4.58 -0.07
N LEU A 108 18.10 -5.15 1.03
CA LEU A 108 18.92 -5.79 2.06
C LEU A 108 19.60 -7.08 1.62
N TYR A 109 18.91 -7.92 0.85
CA TYR A 109 19.50 -9.18 0.40
C TYR A 109 20.43 -8.97 -0.82
N ALA A 110 20.30 -7.84 -1.56
CA ALA A 110 20.98 -7.65 -2.85
C ALA A 110 22.48 -7.44 -2.73
N GLY A 111 22.99 -7.11 -1.55
CA GLY A 111 24.41 -6.87 -1.32
C GLY A 111 24.97 -7.74 -0.22
N GLN A 112 26.21 -8.20 -0.42
CA GLN A 112 27.12 -8.48 0.70
C GLN A 112 27.49 -7.14 1.33
N TYR A 113 26.54 -6.54 2.06
CA TYR A 113 26.81 -5.30 2.78
C TYR A 113 27.65 -5.59 4.02
N PRO A 114 28.54 -4.66 4.41
CA PRO A 114 29.23 -4.74 5.68
C PRO A 114 28.22 -4.78 6.85
N GLU A 115 28.61 -5.41 7.96
CA GLU A 115 27.74 -5.78 9.08
C GLU A 115 26.98 -4.59 9.71
N ASP A 116 27.56 -3.39 9.64
CA ASP A 116 26.96 -2.14 10.11
C ASP A 116 25.68 -1.75 9.35
N VAL A 117 25.66 -1.93 8.02
CA VAL A 117 24.47 -1.67 7.19
C VAL A 117 23.38 -2.70 7.45
N MET A 118 23.75 -3.95 7.71
CA MET A 118 22.82 -5.05 8.05
C MET A 118 22.08 -4.77 9.37
N GLN A 119 22.76 -4.17 10.36
CA GLN A 119 22.15 -3.76 11.63
C GLN A 119 21.09 -2.65 11.42
N ILE A 120 21.42 -1.61 10.66
CA ILE A 120 20.48 -0.52 10.34
C ILE A 120 19.23 -1.09 9.67
N ALA A 121 19.40 -1.96 8.67
CA ALA A 121 18.28 -2.55 7.96
C ALA A 121 17.43 -3.48 8.84
N ARG A 122 18.04 -4.24 9.76
CA ARG A 122 17.30 -5.07 10.73
C ARG A 122 16.43 -4.21 11.63
N VAL A 123 16.96 -3.09 12.15
CA VAL A 123 16.20 -2.15 12.99
C VAL A 123 15.03 -1.58 12.20
N VAL A 124 15.28 -1.05 10.99
CA VAL A 124 14.23 -0.53 10.10
C VAL A 124 13.14 -1.58 9.88
N ARG A 125 13.51 -2.80 9.47
CA ARG A 125 12.56 -3.90 9.24
C ARG A 125 11.73 -4.22 10.48
N THR A 126 12.37 -4.38 11.65
CA THR A 126 11.65 -4.67 12.90
C THR A 126 10.69 -3.54 13.28
N SER A 127 11.10 -2.28 13.12
CA SER A 127 10.24 -1.12 13.39
C SER A 127 9.02 -1.07 12.47
N THR A 128 9.18 -1.42 11.18
CA THR A 128 8.08 -1.48 10.22
C THR A 128 7.07 -2.58 10.59
N TYR A 129 7.54 -3.76 11.01
CA TYR A 129 6.64 -4.81 11.47
C TYR A 129 5.83 -4.40 12.71
N VAL A 130 6.49 -3.79 13.71
CA VAL A 130 5.80 -3.28 14.91
C VAL A 130 4.73 -2.25 14.51
N TRP A 131 5.06 -1.34 13.61
CA TRP A 131 4.10 -0.35 13.12
C TRP A 131 2.92 -0.99 12.38
N ILE A 132 3.16 -1.98 11.51
CA ILE A 132 2.08 -2.72 10.82
C ILE A 132 1.18 -3.43 11.84
N SER A 133 1.74 -4.02 12.90
CA SER A 133 0.96 -4.66 13.96
C SER A 133 0.04 -3.66 14.67
N ILE A 134 0.52 -2.45 14.98
CA ILE A 134 -0.29 -1.39 15.58
C ILE A 134 -1.43 -0.98 14.62
N VAL A 135 -1.13 -0.75 13.34
CA VAL A 135 -2.11 -0.40 12.32
C VAL A 135 -3.18 -1.49 12.17
N ALA A 136 -2.78 -2.76 12.18
CA ALA A 136 -3.69 -3.90 12.13
C ALA A 136 -4.65 -3.94 13.33
N ILE A 137 -4.16 -3.67 14.55
CA ILE A 137 -5.00 -3.59 15.75
C ILE A 137 -6.03 -2.47 15.61
N VAL A 138 -5.63 -1.28 15.17
CA VAL A 138 -6.55 -0.15 14.98
C VAL A 138 -7.60 -0.46 13.90
N PHE A 139 -7.20 -1.11 12.81
CA PHE A 139 -8.11 -1.55 11.76
C PHE A 139 -9.14 -2.56 12.26
N LEU A 140 -8.72 -3.54 13.08
CA LEU A 140 -9.62 -4.51 13.69
C LEU A 140 -10.67 -3.82 14.57
N VAL A 141 -10.27 -2.86 15.41
CA VAL A 141 -11.19 -2.10 16.27
C VAL A 141 -12.22 -1.33 15.44
N HIS A 142 -11.80 -0.66 14.36
CA HIS A 142 -12.72 0.08 13.49
C HIS A 142 -13.67 -0.85 12.74
N THR A 143 -13.18 -2.01 12.29
CA THR A 143 -13.99 -3.04 11.62
C THR A 143 -15.05 -3.60 12.56
N ILE A 144 -14.71 -3.88 13.82
CA ILE A 144 -15.66 -4.35 14.84
C ILE A 144 -16.74 -3.28 15.10
N ARG A 145 -16.35 -2.01 15.25
CA ARG A 145 -17.31 -0.90 15.42
C ARG A 145 -18.25 -0.76 14.23
N PHE A 146 -17.73 -0.90 13.01
CA PHE A 146 -18.53 -0.88 11.79
C PHE A 146 -19.55 -2.03 11.76
N LEU A 147 -19.08 -3.25 11.99
CA LEU A 147 -19.94 -4.43 11.98
C LEU A 147 -21.04 -4.32 13.04
N ALA A 148 -20.70 -3.87 14.25
CA ALA A 148 -21.67 -3.61 15.31
C ALA A 148 -22.71 -2.53 14.89
N PHE A 149 -22.29 -1.47 14.19
CA PHE A 149 -23.19 -0.46 13.65
C PHE A 149 -24.14 -1.04 12.59
N VAL A 150 -23.61 -1.81 11.63
CA VAL A 150 -24.40 -2.47 10.59
C VAL A 150 -25.42 -3.43 11.21
N LEU A 151 -24.98 -4.32 12.10
CA LEU A 151 -25.86 -5.29 12.78
C LEU A 151 -26.96 -4.60 13.59
N ARG A 152 -26.64 -3.50 14.31
CA ARG A 152 -27.64 -2.70 15.04
C ARG A 152 -28.70 -2.11 14.12
N ASN A 153 -28.30 -1.66 12.92
CA ASN A 153 -29.23 -1.05 11.96
C ASN A 153 -30.05 -2.08 11.20
N VAL A 154 -29.48 -3.25 10.85
CA VAL A 154 -30.21 -4.37 10.26
C VAL A 154 -31.26 -4.90 11.24
N LYS A 155 -30.92 -5.01 12.53
CA LYS A 155 -31.86 -5.43 13.59
C LYS A 155 -32.97 -4.40 13.86
N ASN A 156 -32.77 -3.12 13.57
CA ASN A 156 -33.78 -2.09 13.82
C ASN A 156 -33.87 -1.06 12.66
N PRO A 157 -34.42 -1.46 11.50
CA PRO A 157 -34.38 -0.66 10.27
C PRO A 157 -35.19 0.64 10.37
N ARG A 158 -36.19 0.71 11.26
CA ARG A 158 -36.97 1.93 11.53
C ARG A 158 -36.10 3.06 12.09
N LYS A 159 -35.06 2.73 12.86
CA LYS A 159 -34.11 3.70 13.44
C LYS A 159 -33.17 4.29 12.38
N LEU A 160 -32.75 3.47 11.40
CA LEU A 160 -31.97 3.92 10.25
C LEU A 160 -32.78 4.85 9.35
N LYS A 161 -34.04 4.50 9.05
CA LYS A 161 -34.95 5.36 8.26
C LYS A 161 -35.13 6.74 8.91
N LYS A 162 -35.28 6.78 10.25
CA LYS A 162 -35.39 8.03 11.03
C LYS A 162 -34.08 8.86 11.06
N GLN A 163 -32.92 8.20 11.11
CA GLN A 163 -31.61 8.88 11.01
C GLN A 163 -31.32 9.42 9.61
N ILE A 164 -31.82 8.78 8.56
CA ILE A 164 -31.66 9.23 7.17
C ILE A 164 -32.69 10.34 6.86
N SER A 165 -33.90 10.27 7.40
CA SER A 165 -34.98 11.24 7.15
C SER A 165 -34.94 12.49 8.05
N GLY A 166 -34.24 12.45 9.17
CA GLY A 166 -34.11 13.56 10.12
C GLY A 166 -32.95 14.53 9.84
N CYS A 167 -32.16 14.30 8.79
CA CYS A 167 -31.13 15.22 8.31
C CYS A 167 -31.67 16.05 7.12
N ARG A 168 -32.75 16.79 7.34
CA ARG A 168 -33.17 17.87 6.45
C ARG A 168 -32.89 19.20 7.14
#